data_AF-A0A929Q321-F1
#
_entry.id   AF-A0A929Q321-F1
#
_cell.length_a   1.000
_cell.length_b   1.000
_cell.length_c   1.000
_cell.angle_alpha   90.00
_cell.angle_beta   90.00
_cell.angle_gamma   90.00
#
_symmetry.space_group_name_H-M   'P 1'
#
loop_
_entity.id
_entity.type
_entity.pdbx_description
1 polymer ?
#
loop_
_entity_poly.entity_id
_entity_poly.type
_entity_poly.pdbx_seq_one_letter_code
_entity_poly.pdbx_strand_id
1 'polypeptide(L)'
;MGTNKRYPHLPAQRGEERELREARKRGPLRTLDSLQLRLHAQPLTIVPEQMTIWGHAWLQFGDTNVRCVVQVKRWTADAVGVQVTIDGDKLRCWVWQGACQRISDPTDVW
;
A
#
# COMPACT_ATOMS: atom_id res chain seq x y z
N MET A 1 1.31 34.71 -6.98
CA MET A 1 1.44 33.28 -6.65
C MET A 1 0.06 32.67 -6.51
N GLY A 2 -0.40 31.91 -7.50
CA GLY A 2 -1.73 31.30 -7.48
C GLY A 2 -1.71 29.96 -6.76
N THR A 3 -2.26 29.89 -5.56
CA THR A 3 -2.52 28.62 -4.87
C THR A 3 -3.57 27.86 -5.68
N ASN A 4 -3.19 26.73 -6.26
CA ASN A 4 -4.06 25.93 -7.13
C ASN A 4 -5.19 25.28 -6.31
N LYS A 5 -6.27 26.03 -6.06
CA LYS A 5 -7.46 25.61 -5.30
C LYS A 5 -8.20 24.40 -5.90
N ARG A 6 -7.92 24.03 -7.16
CA ARG A 6 -8.58 22.92 -7.85
C ARG A 6 -8.06 21.54 -7.42
N TYR A 7 -6.85 21.48 -6.87
CA TYR A 7 -6.20 20.21 -6.53
C TYR A 7 -5.41 20.31 -5.21
N PRO A 8 -6.11 20.35 -4.07
CA PRO A 8 -5.45 20.53 -2.77
C PRO A 8 -4.54 19.35 -2.38
N HIS A 9 -4.82 18.13 -2.85
CA HIS A 9 -4.09 16.90 -2.49
C HIS A 9 -2.80 16.65 -3.29
N LEU A 10 -2.62 17.29 -4.46
CA LEU A 10 -1.47 17.02 -5.33
C LEU A 10 -0.09 17.22 -4.67
N PRO A 11 0.13 18.23 -3.81
CA PRO A 11 1.40 18.37 -3.10
C PRO A 11 1.69 17.20 -2.16
N ALA A 12 0.68 16.71 -1.43
CA ALA A 12 0.82 15.61 -0.49
C ALA A 12 1.05 14.28 -1.22
N GLN A 13 0.28 14.00 -2.27
CA GLN A 13 0.47 12.85 -3.15
C GLN A 13 1.90 12.80 -3.73
N ARG A 14 2.40 13.92 -4.26
CA ARG A 14 3.78 14.00 -4.77
C ARG A 14 4.84 13.83 -3.68
N GLY A 15 4.51 14.22 -2.44
CA GLY A 15 5.35 13.96 -1.27
C GLY A 15 5.48 12.46 -1.02
N GLU A 16 4.35 11.76 -0.94
CA GLU A 16 4.30 10.30 -0.76
C GLU A 16 5.04 9.55 -1.89
N GLU A 17 4.81 9.92 -3.16
CA GLU A 17 5.51 9.31 -4.30
C GLU A 17 7.04 9.47 -4.20
N ARG A 18 7.51 10.64 -3.73
CA ARG A 18 8.94 10.88 -3.52
C ARG A 18 9.48 10.01 -2.38
N GLU A 19 8.76 9.93 -1.26
CA GLU A 19 9.15 9.07 -0.12
C GLU A 19 9.23 7.60 -0.52
N LEU A 20 8.25 7.11 -1.30
CA LEU A 20 8.25 5.75 -1.85
C LEU A 20 9.47 5.51 -2.75
N ARG A 21 9.81 6.45 -3.63
CA ARG A 21 10.98 6.34 -4.51
C ARG A 21 12.28 6.29 -3.72
N GLU A 22 12.42 7.13 -2.69
CA GLU A 22 13.61 7.12 -1.84
C GLU A 22 13.68 5.84 -0.98
N ALA A 23 12.57 5.37 -0.43
CA ALA A 23 12.50 4.12 0.32
C ALA A 23 12.90 2.92 -0.55
N ARG A 24 12.43 2.85 -1.80
CA ARG A 24 12.78 1.78 -2.74
C ARG A 24 14.29 1.65 -2.98
N LYS A 25 15.05 2.75 -2.90
CA LYS A 25 16.52 2.74 -3.02
C LYS A 25 17.21 2.11 -1.80
N ARG A 26 16.53 2.03 -0.65
CA ARG A 26 17.10 1.52 0.62
C ARG A 26 17.09 0.00 0.71
N GLY A 27 16.27 -0.67 -0.09
CA GLY A 27 16.26 -2.12 -0.14
C GLY A 27 15.00 -2.71 -0.78
N PRO A 28 14.92 -4.04 -0.86
CA PRO A 28 13.74 -4.71 -1.40
C PRO A 28 12.51 -4.48 -0.51
N LEU A 29 11.34 -4.48 -1.15
CA LEU A 29 10.06 -4.48 -0.46
C LEU A 29 9.94 -5.76 0.37
N ARG A 30 9.79 -5.60 1.68
CA ARG A 30 9.56 -6.72 2.60
C ARG A 30 8.11 -7.17 2.54
N THR A 31 7.92 -8.47 2.75
CA THR A 31 6.62 -9.13 2.73
C THR A 31 6.59 -10.19 3.81
N LEU A 32 5.41 -10.47 4.35
CA LEU A 32 5.20 -11.66 5.17
C LEU A 32 5.50 -12.93 4.36
N ASP A 33 6.08 -13.92 5.03
CA ASP A 33 6.42 -15.22 4.47
C ASP A 33 5.27 -16.24 4.58
N SER A 34 5.47 -17.43 4.03
CA SER A 34 4.46 -18.50 4.01
C SER A 34 4.10 -19.02 5.41
N LEU A 35 5.05 -19.02 6.35
CA LEU A 35 4.84 -19.47 7.73
C LEU A 35 4.00 -18.45 8.51
N GLN A 36 4.25 -17.16 8.29
CA GLN A 36 3.48 -16.07 8.88
C GLN A 36 2.05 -16.04 8.32
N LEU A 37 1.89 -16.25 7.00
CA LEU A 37 0.59 -16.16 6.33
C LEU A 37 -0.31 -17.38 6.54
N ARG A 38 0.27 -18.59 6.66
CA ARG A 38 -0.48 -19.85 6.87
C ARG A 38 -1.63 -20.05 5.89
N LEU A 39 -1.44 -19.70 4.61
CA LEU A 39 -2.50 -19.75 3.59
C LEU A 39 -3.06 -21.17 3.34
N HIS A 40 -2.36 -22.21 3.78
CA HIS A 40 -2.85 -23.59 3.75
C HIS A 40 -3.92 -23.88 4.82
N ALA A 41 -4.01 -23.06 5.86
CA ALA A 41 -4.90 -23.23 7.00
C ALA A 41 -5.88 -22.06 7.19
N GLN A 42 -5.63 -20.90 6.57
CA GLN A 42 -6.48 -19.73 6.68
C GLN A 42 -7.32 -19.50 5.42
N PRO A 43 -8.61 -19.13 5.56
CA PRO A 43 -9.39 -18.62 4.45
C PRO A 43 -8.72 -17.39 3.82
N LEU A 44 -8.69 -17.39 2.49
CA LEU A 44 -8.18 -16.28 1.69
C LEU A 44 -9.34 -15.66 0.91
N THR A 45 -9.58 -14.37 1.13
CA THR A 45 -10.48 -13.59 0.29
C THR A 45 -9.69 -12.85 -0.78
N ILE A 46 -10.15 -12.89 -2.02
CA ILE A 46 -9.51 -12.25 -3.18
C ILE A 46 -10.44 -11.18 -3.71
N VAL A 47 -9.91 -9.99 -3.99
CA VAL A 47 -10.66 -8.89 -4.59
C VAL A 47 -10.98 -9.25 -6.05
N PRO A 48 -12.27 -9.21 -6.47
CA PRO A 48 -12.64 -9.41 -7.87
C PRO A 48 -11.94 -8.39 -8.78
N GLU A 49 -11.59 -8.78 -10.01
CA GLU A 49 -10.82 -7.94 -10.94
C GLU A 49 -11.52 -6.61 -11.27
N GLN A 50 -12.85 -6.63 -11.37
CA GLN A 50 -13.68 -5.45 -11.61
C GLN A 50 -13.82 -4.51 -10.41
N MET A 51 -13.28 -4.88 -9.25
CA MET A 51 -13.38 -4.10 -8.02
C MET A 51 -12.01 -3.52 -7.63
N THR A 52 -12.01 -2.27 -7.17
CA THR A 52 -10.83 -1.67 -6.54
C THR A 52 -11.15 -1.35 -5.09
N ILE A 53 -10.32 -1.86 -4.19
CA ILE A 53 -10.35 -1.53 -2.77
C ILE A 53 -9.05 -0.79 -2.45
N TRP A 54 -9.18 0.35 -1.79
CA TRP A 54 -8.05 1.18 -1.37
C TRP A 54 -7.74 0.98 0.10
N GLY A 55 -6.46 1.11 0.43
CA GLY A 55 -5.98 1.12 1.80
C GLY A 55 -4.85 2.13 1.97
N HIS A 56 -4.61 2.53 3.21
CA HIS A 56 -3.46 3.30 3.63
C HIS A 56 -2.61 2.42 4.54
N ALA A 57 -1.45 2.01 4.04
CA ALA A 57 -0.67 0.93 4.64
C ALA A 57 0.77 1.35 4.94
N TRP A 58 1.32 0.78 6.01
CA TRP A 58 2.75 0.81 6.27
C TRP A 58 3.46 -0.24 5.43
N LEU A 59 4.39 0.20 4.59
CA LEU A 59 5.29 -0.65 3.81
C LEU A 59 6.72 -0.51 4.32
N GLN A 60 7.53 -1.56 4.17
CA GLN A 60 8.93 -1.55 4.57
C GLN A 60 9.84 -1.92 3.40
N PHE A 61 10.80 -1.05 3.08
CA PHE A 61 11.86 -1.26 2.11
C PHE A 61 13.20 -1.31 2.82
N GLY A 62 13.84 -2.47 2.87
CA GLY A 62 15.03 -2.66 3.71
C GLY A 62 14.73 -2.35 5.19
N ASP A 63 15.30 -1.27 5.72
CA ASP A 63 15.09 -0.75 7.07
C ASP A 63 14.15 0.48 7.12
N THR A 64 13.68 0.96 5.97
CA THR A 64 12.90 2.18 5.85
C THR A 64 11.42 1.88 5.79
N ASN A 65 10.63 2.50 6.67
CA ASN A 65 9.17 2.41 6.68
C ASN A 65 8.57 3.63 5.98
N VAL A 66 7.55 3.41 5.16
CA VAL A 66 6.77 4.45 4.50
C VAL A 66 5.29 4.13 4.64
N ARG A 67 4.47 5.15 4.85
CA ARG A 67 3.01 5.00 4.84
C ARG A 67 2.49 5.54 3.51
N CYS A 68 1.71 4.75 2.80
CA CYS A 68 1.25 5.15 1.47
C CYS A 68 -0.10 4.56 1.10
N VAL A 69 -0.72 5.14 0.08
CA VAL A 69 -1.93 4.59 -0.53
C VAL A 69 -1.57 3.33 -1.32
N VAL A 70 -2.37 2.29 -1.13
CA VAL A 70 -2.18 0.99 -1.79
C VAL A 70 -3.52 0.44 -2.29
N GLN A 71 -3.44 -0.40 -3.31
CA GLN A 71 -4.57 -1.24 -3.69
C GLN A 71 -4.58 -2.52 -2.86
N VAL A 72 -5.65 -2.80 -2.15
CA VAL A 72 -5.88 -4.09 -1.53
C VAL A 72 -6.25 -5.10 -2.62
N LYS A 73 -5.58 -6.25 -2.64
CA LYS A 73 -5.81 -7.31 -3.64
C LYS A 73 -6.38 -8.58 -3.04
N ARG A 74 -6.08 -8.85 -1.77
CA ARG A 74 -6.52 -10.05 -1.05
C ARG A 74 -6.29 -9.88 0.44
N TRP A 75 -6.95 -10.68 1.27
CA TRP A 75 -6.72 -10.69 2.71
C TRP A 75 -7.07 -12.03 3.35
N THR A 76 -6.47 -12.29 4.51
CA THR A 76 -6.91 -13.27 5.49
C THR A 76 -7.47 -12.53 6.71
N ALA A 77 -7.77 -13.24 7.79
CA ALA A 77 -8.11 -12.59 9.07
C ALA A 77 -6.95 -11.74 9.63
N ASP A 78 -5.71 -12.16 9.41
CA ASP A 78 -4.52 -11.58 10.05
C ASP A 78 -3.69 -10.69 9.13
N ALA A 79 -3.82 -10.81 7.81
CA ALA A 79 -2.93 -10.16 6.85
C ALA A 79 -3.64 -9.62 5.61
N VAL A 80 -3.06 -8.60 4.99
CA VAL A 80 -3.56 -7.96 3.78
C VAL A 80 -2.49 -7.98 2.70
N GLY A 81 -2.85 -8.52 1.52
CA GLY A 81 -2.03 -8.52 0.33
C GLY A 81 -2.32 -7.26 -0.47
N VAL A 82 -1.31 -6.39 -0.59
CA VAL A 82 -1.44 -5.06 -1.19
C VAL A 82 -0.58 -4.92 -2.45
N GLN A 83 -0.91 -3.94 -3.28
CA GLN A 83 -0.15 -3.52 -4.44
C GLN A 83 0.10 -2.02 -4.39
N VAL A 84 1.34 -1.61 -4.60
CA VAL A 84 1.75 -0.22 -4.78
C VAL A 84 2.40 -0.07 -6.16
N THR A 85 2.21 1.08 -6.79
CA THR A 85 2.86 1.40 -8.07
C THR A 85 3.92 2.47 -7.82
N ILE A 86 5.17 2.20 -8.16
CA ILE A 86 6.29 3.15 -8.01
C ILE A 86 6.97 3.27 -9.38
N ASP A 87 6.96 4.47 -9.97
CA ASP A 87 7.55 4.73 -11.29
C ASP A 87 7.06 3.78 -12.39
N GLY A 88 5.78 3.38 -12.32
CA GLY A 88 5.15 2.44 -13.26
C GLY A 88 5.28 0.96 -12.86
N ASP A 89 6.18 0.62 -11.94
CA ASP A 89 6.36 -0.74 -11.46
C ASP A 89 5.34 -1.11 -10.40
N LYS A 90 4.60 -2.19 -10.63
CA LYS A 90 3.65 -2.76 -9.67
C LYS A 90 4.40 -3.68 -8.71
N LEU A 91 4.57 -3.24 -7.48
CA LEU A 91 5.12 -4.07 -6.40
C LEU A 91 4.00 -4.63 -5.53
N ARG A 92 4.17 -5.86 -5.04
CA ARG A 92 3.19 -6.54 -4.19
C ARG A 92 3.87 -7.08 -2.95
N CYS A 93 3.20 -6.97 -1.82
CA CYS A 93 3.62 -7.57 -0.56
C CYS A 93 2.41 -7.91 0.30
N TRP A 94 2.67 -8.69 1.35
CA TRP A 94 1.76 -8.89 2.45
C TRP A 94 2.20 -8.06 3.65
N VAL A 95 1.22 -7.46 4.32
CA VAL A 95 1.38 -6.75 5.59
C VAL A 95 0.40 -7.28 6.62
N TRP A 96 0.70 -7.13 7.90
CA TRP A 96 -0.26 -7.44 8.97
C TRP A 96 -1.51 -6.56 8.83
N GLN A 97 -2.67 -7.08 9.22
CA GLN A 97 -3.95 -6.37 9.11
C GLN A 97 -3.92 -5.03 9.85
N GLY A 98 -3.32 -4.98 11.04
CA GLY A 98 -3.15 -3.73 11.80
C GLY A 98 -2.23 -2.69 11.13
N ALA A 99 -1.46 -3.06 10.10
CA ALA A 99 -0.63 -2.15 9.33
C ALA A 99 -1.36 -1.52 8.14
N CYS A 100 -2.62 -1.91 7.86
CA CYS A 100 -3.39 -1.44 6.72
C CYS A 100 -4.78 -0.94 7.16
N GLN A 101 -5.05 0.35 6.94
CA GLN A 101 -6.36 0.94 7.16
C GLN A 101 -7.14 1.00 5.84
N ARG A 102 -8.38 0.51 5.80
CA ARG A 102 -9.24 0.69 4.63
C ARG A 102 -9.64 2.17 4.49
N ILE A 103 -9.57 2.68 3.27
CA ILE A 103 -10.02 4.03 2.90
C ILE A 103 -11.05 3.94 1.78
N SER A 104 -11.89 4.96 1.61
CA SER A 104 -12.94 4.95 0.59
C SER A 104 -12.39 5.43 -0.76
N ASP A 105 -11.61 6.50 -0.72
CA ASP A 105 -10.94 7.12 -1.86
C ASP A 105 -9.45 7.34 -1.56
N PRO A 106 -8.53 7.18 -2.54
CA PRO A 106 -7.11 7.53 -2.40
C PRO A 106 -6.87 8.94 -1.86
N THR A 107 -7.76 9.89 -2.17
CA THR A 107 -7.63 11.27 -1.73
C THR A 107 -8.04 11.48 -0.27
N ASP A 108 -8.68 10.51 0.39
CA ASP A 108 -9.09 10.63 1.80
C ASP A 108 -7.92 10.79 2.77
N VAL A 109 -6.68 10.47 2.34
CA VAL A 109 -5.47 10.61 3.17
C VAL A 109 -4.73 11.93 2.97
N TRP A 110 -5.18 12.78 2.04
CA TRP A 110 -4.53 14.04 1.66
C TRP A 110 -5.49 15.23 1.74
#